data_AF-H6N748-F1
#
_entry.id   AF-H6N748-F1
#
_cell.length_a   1.000
_cell.length_b   1.000
_cell.length_c   1.000
_cell.angle_alpha   90.00
_cell.angle_beta   90.00
_cell.angle_gamma   90.00
#
_symmetry.space_group_name_H-M   'P 1'
#
loop_
_entity.id
_entity.type
_entity.pdbx_description
1 polymer ?
#
loop_
_entity_poly.entity_id
_entity_poly.type
_entity_poly.pdbx_seq_one_letter_code
_entity_poly.pdbx_strand_id
1 'polypeptide(L)'
;MSHFLTKLVVIGAGTAAAGGGIVVGTSSKTTSSKQETFDSLTKKTIDTKPETSSTSSQKASICNVYLAESPTPKKAGESRKFTKFTDKFWSKDGFLKEVDKRKLWNKEELRREIADGCSKHGRVFVWWGVGNPASKGETWIYSKEMNTEKDWLKELKVDLSQLKQQDLPS
;
A
#
# COMPACT_ATOMS: atom_id res chain seq x y z
N MET A 1 -25.37 -32.09 -46.97
CA MET A 1 -24.74 -33.43 -47.08
C MET A 1 -23.94 -33.64 -45.82
N SER A 2 -24.18 -34.76 -45.14
CA SER A 2 -23.67 -35.05 -43.81
C SER A 2 -22.36 -35.86 -43.85
N HIS A 3 -21.60 -35.66 -42.77
CA HIS A 3 -20.76 -36.62 -42.03
C HIS A 3 -19.25 -36.78 -42.31
N PHE A 4 -18.59 -37.09 -41.17
CA PHE A 4 -17.38 -37.93 -40.96
C PHE A 4 -16.02 -37.23 -41.21
N LEU A 5 -15.00 -37.25 -40.33
CA LEU A 5 -14.61 -38.15 -39.23
C LEU A 5 -13.67 -37.45 -38.24
N THR A 6 -13.85 -37.77 -36.96
CA THR A 6 -12.93 -37.58 -35.84
C THR A 6 -11.59 -38.31 -36.08
N LYS A 7 -10.46 -37.67 -35.75
CA LYS A 7 -9.18 -38.38 -35.52
C LYS A 7 -8.62 -37.98 -34.16
N LEU A 8 -8.89 -38.83 -33.17
CA LEU A 8 -8.13 -38.93 -31.92
C LEU A 8 -6.78 -39.60 -32.23
N VAL A 9 -5.69 -38.99 -31.78
CA VAL A 9 -4.39 -39.66 -31.65
C VAL A 9 -4.03 -39.64 -30.18
N VAL A 10 -4.13 -40.82 -29.57
CA VAL A 10 -3.55 -41.19 -28.28
C VAL A 10 -2.40 -42.12 -28.60
N ILE A 11 -1.23 -41.90 -28.00
CA ILE A 11 -0.29 -42.88 -27.41
C ILE A 11 1.05 -42.16 -27.21
N GLY A 12 1.53 -42.18 -25.97
CA GLY A 12 2.87 -41.71 -25.60
C GLY A 12 3.05 -41.71 -24.09
N ALA A 13 3.13 -42.90 -23.50
CA ALA A 13 3.53 -43.08 -22.12
C ALA A 13 5.03 -42.76 -21.98
N GLY A 14 5.37 -41.88 -21.03
CA GLY A 14 6.75 -41.59 -20.64
C GLY A 14 6.79 -41.18 -19.18
N THR A 15 6.94 -42.14 -18.28
CA THR A 15 7.33 -41.89 -16.89
C THR A 15 8.85 -41.74 -16.82
N ALA A 16 9.31 -40.59 -16.34
CA ALA A 16 10.59 -40.48 -15.66
C ALA A 16 10.47 -39.41 -14.57
N ALA A 17 10.72 -39.85 -13.34
CA ALA A 17 10.71 -39.05 -12.12
C ALA A 17 12.04 -38.32 -11.92
N ALA A 18 11.98 -37.03 -11.60
CA ALA A 18 12.97 -36.26 -10.86
C ALA A 18 12.19 -35.06 -10.29
N GLY A 19 11.92 -34.95 -8.99
CA GLY A 19 12.93 -34.91 -7.92
C GLY A 19 13.32 -33.46 -7.66
N GLY A 20 12.38 -32.65 -7.14
CA GLY A 20 12.62 -31.26 -6.75
C GLY A 20 11.76 -30.93 -5.53
N GLY A 21 12.37 -31.03 -4.35
CA GLY A 21 11.70 -30.91 -3.06
C GLY A 21 11.16 -29.51 -2.78
N ILE A 22 10.00 -29.48 -2.12
CA ILE A 22 9.40 -28.29 -1.53
C ILE A 22 10.02 -28.13 -0.14
N VAL A 23 10.72 -27.03 0.13
CA VAL A 23 11.10 -26.65 1.50
C VAL A 23 10.05 -25.69 2.06
N VAL A 24 9.12 -26.25 2.82
CA VAL A 24 8.22 -25.50 3.72
C VAL A 24 8.95 -25.34 5.04
N GLY A 25 9.45 -24.14 5.32
CA GLY A 25 10.08 -23.81 6.60
C GLY A 25 9.03 -23.45 7.66
N THR A 26 8.48 -24.44 8.36
CA THR A 26 7.72 -24.23 9.61
C THR A 26 8.58 -24.63 10.81
N SER A 27 9.20 -23.63 11.45
CA SER A 27 9.88 -23.83 12.73
C SER A 27 8.87 -23.72 13.87
N SER A 28 8.21 -24.83 14.20
CA SER A 28 7.59 -25.04 15.52
C SER A 28 8.30 -26.19 16.19
N LYS A 29 9.22 -25.88 17.10
CA LYS A 29 9.73 -26.85 18.08
C LYS A 29 9.10 -26.52 19.42
N THR A 30 7.98 -27.16 19.69
CA THR A 30 7.53 -27.49 21.04
C THR A 30 8.20 -28.80 21.43
N THR A 31 9.05 -28.76 22.46
CA THR A 31 9.42 -29.95 23.23
C THR A 31 9.29 -29.62 24.69
N SER A 32 8.29 -30.26 25.29
CA SER A 32 7.97 -30.30 26.70
C SER A 32 9.01 -31.14 27.45
N SER A 33 9.44 -30.70 28.65
CA SER A 33 9.55 -31.54 29.85
C SER A 33 10.16 -30.79 31.04
N LYS A 34 9.49 -30.94 32.19
CA LYS A 34 9.94 -30.84 33.59
C LYS A 34 10.20 -29.46 34.23
N GLN A 35 9.19 -29.04 34.98
CA GLN A 35 9.22 -28.54 36.37
C GLN A 35 10.51 -28.85 37.15
N GLU A 36 11.17 -27.83 37.70
CA GLU A 36 11.38 -27.63 39.15
C GLU A 36 12.03 -26.27 39.46
N THR A 37 11.58 -25.71 40.58
CA THR A 37 11.93 -24.44 41.23
C THR A 37 13.35 -24.45 41.81
N PHE A 38 14.12 -23.35 41.73
CA PHE A 38 14.90 -22.80 42.87
C PHE A 38 15.58 -21.46 42.53
N ASP A 39 15.48 -20.53 43.47
CA ASP A 39 16.09 -19.21 43.51
C ASP A 39 17.62 -19.20 43.38
N SER A 40 18.14 -18.18 42.70
CA SER A 40 19.37 -17.52 43.13
C SER A 40 19.42 -16.06 42.72
N LEU A 41 19.09 -15.25 43.71
CA LEU A 41 19.53 -13.88 43.91
C LEU A 41 21.06 -13.78 43.73
N THR A 42 21.55 -13.03 42.75
CA THR A 42 22.88 -12.40 42.85
C THR A 42 22.84 -11.00 42.24
N LYS A 43 22.54 -10.07 43.13
CA LYS A 43 22.99 -8.68 43.20
C LYS A 43 24.26 -8.40 42.37
N LYS A 44 24.13 -7.52 41.36
CA LYS A 44 25.20 -6.58 41.04
C LYS A 44 24.61 -5.20 40.73
N THR A 45 24.57 -4.39 41.79
CA THR A 45 24.44 -2.94 41.72
C THR A 45 25.57 -2.39 40.86
N ILE A 46 25.24 -1.76 39.74
CA ILE A 46 26.06 -0.68 39.15
C ILE A 46 25.10 0.49 38.97
N ASP A 47 25.35 1.50 39.79
CA ASP A 47 24.75 2.83 39.72
C ASP A 47 25.09 3.47 38.38
N THR A 48 24.10 3.75 37.55
CA THR A 48 24.16 4.79 36.52
C THR A 48 22.73 5.23 36.17
N LYS A 49 22.27 6.30 36.82
CA LYS A 49 21.32 7.25 36.21
C LYS A 49 22.10 8.06 35.15
N PRO A 50 21.54 8.54 34.01
CA PRO A 50 20.14 8.69 33.63
C PRO A 50 19.79 8.00 32.29
N GLU A 51 18.51 7.83 32.00
CA GLU A 51 17.84 8.42 30.83
C GLU A 51 16.46 7.79 30.71
N THR A 52 15.47 8.69 30.73
CA THR A 52 14.13 8.50 30.21
C THR A 52 14.21 7.65 28.95
N SER A 53 13.93 6.35 29.08
CA SER A 53 13.75 5.46 27.94
C SER A 53 12.51 5.99 27.25
N SER A 54 12.79 6.83 26.27
CA SER A 54 11.83 7.56 25.51
C SER A 54 10.93 6.51 24.94
N THR A 55 9.67 6.51 25.36
CA THR A 55 8.58 6.04 24.53
C THR A 55 8.89 6.57 23.14
N SER A 56 9.36 5.70 22.25
CA SER A 56 9.44 5.95 20.82
C SER A 56 7.99 6.01 20.35
N SER A 57 7.30 7.08 20.78
CA SER A 57 6.17 7.63 20.12
C SER A 57 6.77 8.15 18.84
N GLN A 58 6.87 7.26 17.85
CA GLN A 58 7.23 7.60 16.48
C GLN A 58 6.33 8.77 16.13
N LYS A 59 6.91 9.97 16.11
CA LYS A 59 6.26 11.21 15.76
C LYS A 59 5.54 10.95 14.45
N ALA A 60 4.21 10.77 14.50
CA ALA A 60 3.45 10.27 13.37
C ALA A 60 3.80 11.13 12.16
N SER A 61 4.48 10.55 11.18
CA SER A 61 4.91 11.28 9.98
C SER A 61 3.65 11.83 9.33
N ILE A 62 3.50 13.16 9.33
CA ILE A 62 2.34 13.85 8.80
C ILE A 62 2.25 13.48 7.32
N CYS A 63 1.26 12.64 6.96
CA CYS A 63 1.03 12.26 5.57
C CYS A 63 0.00 13.19 4.93
N ASN A 64 0.41 13.83 3.84
CA ASN A 64 -0.43 14.69 3.02
C ASN A 64 -0.92 13.94 1.77
N VAL A 65 -2.20 14.09 1.47
CA VAL A 65 -2.86 13.58 0.26
C VAL A 65 -3.12 14.76 -0.67
N TYR A 66 -2.40 14.82 -1.78
CA TYR A 66 -2.48 15.89 -2.77
C TYR A 66 -3.44 15.51 -3.89
N LEU A 67 -4.32 16.44 -4.25
CA LEU A 67 -5.25 16.26 -5.37
C LEU A 67 -4.59 16.76 -6.65
N ALA A 68 -4.54 15.90 -7.65
CA ALA A 68 -4.05 16.21 -8.98
C ALA A 68 -5.20 16.26 -10.00
N GLU A 69 -4.95 16.96 -11.10
CA GLU A 69 -5.73 16.73 -12.32
C GLU A 69 -5.42 15.33 -12.87
N SER A 70 -6.34 14.78 -13.68
CA SER A 70 -6.16 13.47 -14.28
C SER A 70 -4.83 13.43 -15.07
N PRO A 71 -3.95 12.45 -14.82
CA PRO A 71 -2.65 12.39 -15.47
C PRO A 71 -2.79 12.15 -16.98
N THR A 72 -1.78 12.61 -17.72
CA THR A 72 -1.65 12.42 -19.16
C THR A 72 -0.39 11.61 -19.48
N PRO A 73 -0.38 10.80 -20.55
CA PRO A 73 -1.52 10.42 -21.40
C PRO A 73 -2.49 9.47 -20.67
N LYS A 74 -3.77 9.52 -21.03
CA LYS A 74 -4.81 8.64 -20.45
C LYS A 74 -4.76 7.21 -20.99
N LYS A 75 -4.07 7.00 -22.11
CA LYS A 75 -3.98 5.71 -22.82
C LYS A 75 -3.07 4.72 -22.07
N ALA A 76 -3.42 3.44 -22.16
CA ALA A 76 -2.57 2.36 -21.66
C ALA A 76 -1.33 2.20 -22.55
N GLY A 77 -0.17 1.92 -21.93
CA GLY A 77 1.10 1.70 -22.64
C GLY A 77 2.05 2.88 -22.67
N GLU A 78 1.62 4.07 -22.24
CA GLU A 78 2.48 5.24 -22.10
C GLU A 78 2.61 5.66 -20.63
N SER A 79 3.79 6.14 -20.23
CA SER A 79 4.06 6.53 -18.86
C SER A 79 3.27 7.79 -18.49
N ARG A 80 2.32 7.63 -17.56
CA ARG A 80 1.49 8.71 -17.02
C ARG A 80 2.35 9.74 -16.27
N LYS A 81 1.97 11.00 -16.39
CA LYS A 81 2.56 12.13 -15.66
C LYS A 81 1.46 13.04 -15.13
N PHE A 82 1.64 13.52 -13.91
CA PHE A 82 0.83 14.65 -13.45
C PHE A 82 1.27 15.90 -14.19
N THR A 83 0.31 16.67 -14.67
CA THR A 83 0.56 17.96 -15.33
C THR A 83 0.30 19.12 -14.38
N LYS A 84 -0.63 18.91 -13.43
CA LYS A 84 -1.07 19.95 -12.51
C LYS A 84 -1.63 19.35 -11.23
N PHE A 85 -1.32 20.00 -10.12
CA PHE A 85 -1.98 19.79 -8.84
C PHE A 85 -3.07 20.82 -8.64
N THR A 86 -4.14 20.40 -7.96
CA THR A 86 -5.15 21.32 -7.46
C THR A 86 -4.59 22.06 -6.26
N ASP A 87 -5.08 23.26 -5.98
CA ASP A 87 -4.73 24.05 -4.79
C ASP A 87 -5.24 23.44 -3.47
N LYS A 88 -5.57 22.15 -3.45
CA LYS A 88 -6.19 21.45 -2.32
C LYS A 88 -5.38 20.22 -1.99
N PHE A 89 -5.07 20.07 -0.71
CA PHE A 89 -4.54 18.84 -0.15
C PHE A 89 -5.24 18.54 1.17
N TRP A 90 -5.18 17.30 1.60
CA TRP A 90 -5.81 16.83 2.83
C TRP A 90 -4.76 16.16 3.72
N SER A 91 -5.00 16.17 5.03
CA SER A 91 -4.38 15.16 5.88
C SER A 91 -4.92 13.78 5.50
N LYS A 92 -4.16 12.71 5.75
CA LYS A 92 -4.61 11.33 5.54
C LYS A 92 -6.01 11.11 6.13
N ASP A 93 -6.20 11.41 7.41
CA ASP A 93 -7.47 11.16 8.09
C ASP A 93 -8.60 12.06 7.57
N GLY A 94 -8.28 13.29 7.17
CA GLY A 94 -9.21 14.19 6.51
C GLY A 94 -9.72 13.61 5.19
N PHE A 95 -8.81 13.13 4.35
CA PHE A 95 -9.14 12.50 3.08
C PHE A 95 -9.97 11.23 3.29
N LEU A 96 -9.59 10.37 4.24
CA LEU A 96 -10.32 9.12 4.51
C LEU A 96 -11.74 9.37 5.02
N LYS A 97 -11.96 10.41 5.81
CA LYS A 97 -13.31 10.85 6.22
C LYS A 97 -14.15 11.34 5.04
N GLU A 98 -13.55 12.05 4.08
CA GLU A 98 -14.25 12.45 2.85
C GLU A 98 -14.59 11.23 1.97
N VAL A 99 -13.69 10.25 1.91
CA VAL A 99 -13.94 8.95 1.28
C VAL A 99 -15.07 8.19 2.00
N ASP A 100 -15.20 8.30 3.33
CA ASP A 100 -16.29 7.69 4.09
C ASP A 100 -17.66 8.32 3.78
N LYS A 101 -17.70 9.65 3.58
CA LYS A 101 -18.91 10.38 3.23
C LYS A 101 -19.42 10.03 1.82
N ARG A 102 -18.50 9.72 0.90
CA ARG A 102 -18.82 9.33 -0.47
C ARG A 102 -19.11 7.84 -0.54
N LYS A 103 -20.19 7.44 -1.23
CA LYS A 103 -20.50 6.03 -1.50
C LYS A 103 -19.65 5.49 -2.67
N LEU A 104 -18.32 5.49 -2.50
CA LEU A 104 -17.37 5.03 -3.53
C LEU A 104 -17.33 3.50 -3.61
N TRP A 105 -17.29 2.97 -4.82
CA TRP A 105 -17.24 1.51 -5.06
C TRP A 105 -15.90 0.88 -4.66
N ASN A 106 -14.80 1.64 -4.68
CA ASN A 106 -13.44 1.21 -4.33
C ASN A 106 -13.01 1.69 -2.94
N LYS A 107 -13.94 2.07 -2.07
CA LYS A 107 -13.64 2.70 -0.77
C LYS A 107 -12.55 1.97 0.03
N GLU A 108 -12.71 0.66 0.25
CA GLU A 108 -11.78 -0.11 1.09
C GLU A 108 -10.41 -0.29 0.44
N GLU A 109 -10.38 -0.48 -0.88
CA GLU A 109 -9.14 -0.54 -1.65
C GLU A 109 -8.38 0.79 -1.58
N LEU A 110 -9.08 1.91 -1.79
CA LEU A 110 -8.51 3.24 -1.71
C LEU A 110 -7.93 3.51 -0.32
N ARG A 111 -8.66 3.19 0.77
CA ARG A 111 -8.15 3.34 2.15
C ARG A 111 -6.81 2.64 2.33
N ARG A 112 -6.71 1.39 1.88
CA ARG A 112 -5.48 0.58 1.98
C ARG A 112 -4.34 1.20 1.17
N GLU A 113 -4.61 1.64 -0.05
CA GLU A 113 -3.60 2.24 -0.92
C GLU A 113 -3.08 3.58 -0.40
N ILE A 114 -3.96 4.44 0.13
CA ILE A 114 -3.54 5.68 0.79
C ILE A 114 -2.69 5.36 2.02
N ALA A 115 -3.11 4.41 2.86
CA ALA A 115 -2.36 4.05 4.06
C ALA A 115 -0.95 3.53 3.70
N ASP A 116 -0.85 2.62 2.73
CA ASP A 116 0.41 2.06 2.26
C ASP A 116 1.33 3.14 1.64
N GLY A 117 0.78 3.98 0.75
CA GLY A 117 1.52 5.09 0.15
C GLY A 117 2.02 6.10 1.18
N CYS A 118 1.18 6.43 2.18
CA CYS A 118 1.56 7.29 3.29
C CYS A 118 2.71 6.71 4.11
N SER A 119 2.63 5.43 4.47
CA SER A 119 3.66 4.77 5.27
C SER A 119 4.99 4.65 4.53
N LYS A 120 4.96 4.48 3.20
CA LYS A 120 6.17 4.32 2.38
C LYS A 120 6.83 5.63 1.98
N HIS A 121 6.03 6.64 1.61
CA HIS A 121 6.54 7.84 0.94
C HIS A 121 6.27 9.13 1.71
N GLY A 122 5.48 9.07 2.79
CA GLY A 122 5.07 10.24 3.59
C GLY A 122 4.11 11.20 2.86
N ARG A 123 3.72 10.87 1.62
CA ARG A 123 2.80 11.66 0.79
C ARG A 123 2.10 10.75 -0.22
N VAL A 124 0.92 11.17 -0.65
CA VAL A 124 0.13 10.45 -1.65
C VAL A 124 -0.49 11.44 -2.64
N PHE A 125 -0.61 11.02 -3.89
CA PHE A 125 -1.22 11.74 -4.99
C PHE A 125 -2.43 10.97 -5.51
N VAL A 126 -3.57 11.66 -5.58
CA VAL A 126 -4.84 11.11 -6.07
C VAL A 126 -5.49 12.05 -7.07
N TRP A 127 -6.34 11.55 -7.93
CA TRP A 127 -7.18 12.37 -8.81
C TRP A 127 -8.59 11.81 -8.90
N TRP A 128 -9.56 12.65 -9.22
CA TRP A 128 -10.92 12.21 -9.49
C TRP A 128 -11.04 11.78 -10.95
N GLY A 129 -11.63 10.63 -11.22
CA GLY A 129 -11.80 10.14 -12.57
C GLY A 129 -12.63 8.87 -12.66
N VAL A 130 -12.85 8.42 -13.89
CA VAL A 130 -13.64 7.21 -14.17
C VAL A 130 -12.81 5.96 -13.86
N GLY A 131 -13.40 5.03 -13.10
CA GLY A 131 -12.78 3.74 -12.78
C GLY A 131 -12.51 2.88 -14.01
N ASN A 132 -11.72 1.81 -13.84
CA ASN A 132 -11.50 0.80 -14.87
C ASN A 132 -12.08 -0.55 -14.40
N PRO A 133 -13.05 -1.16 -15.11
CA PRO A 133 -13.73 -0.67 -16.32
C PRO A 133 -14.61 0.56 -16.07
N ALA A 134 -14.88 1.33 -17.13
CA ALA A 134 -15.61 2.60 -17.06
C ALA A 134 -17.03 2.49 -16.49
N SER A 135 -17.63 1.30 -16.51
CA SER A 135 -18.96 1.01 -15.94
C SER A 135 -19.03 1.19 -14.42
N LYS A 136 -17.90 1.28 -13.73
CA LYS A 136 -17.85 1.51 -12.27
C LYS A 136 -18.12 2.97 -11.88
N GLY A 137 -18.18 3.89 -12.85
CA GLY A 137 -18.39 5.31 -12.59
C GLY A 137 -17.17 6.02 -12.01
N GLU A 138 -17.37 7.26 -11.58
CA GLU A 138 -16.31 8.12 -11.06
C GLU A 138 -15.91 7.76 -9.63
N THR A 139 -14.62 7.89 -9.34
CA THR A 139 -14.06 7.74 -8.01
C THR A 139 -12.73 8.50 -7.86
N TRP A 140 -12.22 8.54 -6.63
CA TRP A 140 -10.82 8.85 -6.37
C TRP A 140 -9.94 7.68 -6.81
N ILE A 141 -8.97 7.98 -7.66
CA ILE A 141 -8.04 7.01 -8.22
C ILE A 141 -6.67 7.26 -7.59
N TYR A 142 -6.13 6.19 -7.02
CA TYR A 142 -4.73 6.06 -6.68
C TYR A 142 -4.07 5.17 -7.74
N SER A 143 -2.82 5.48 -8.10
CA SER A 143 -1.99 4.58 -8.91
C SER A 143 -0.62 4.43 -8.26
N LYS A 144 -0.21 3.18 -8.06
CA LYS A 144 1.11 2.82 -7.54
C LYS A 144 2.24 3.36 -8.41
N GLU A 145 2.07 3.32 -9.74
CA GLU A 145 3.06 3.83 -10.70
C GLU A 145 3.28 5.34 -10.57
N MET A 146 2.25 6.06 -10.13
CA MET A 146 2.30 7.51 -9.89
C MET A 146 2.73 7.85 -8.45
N ASN A 147 2.67 6.88 -7.53
CA ASN A 147 2.97 7.06 -6.11
C ASN A 147 4.19 6.24 -5.74
N THR A 148 5.34 6.64 -6.29
CA THR A 148 6.65 6.07 -6.01
C THR A 148 7.48 7.06 -5.19
N GLU A 149 8.80 6.85 -5.10
CA GLU A 149 9.72 7.81 -4.46
C GLU A 149 9.77 9.17 -5.18
N LYS A 150 9.28 9.23 -6.43
CA LYS A 150 9.26 10.44 -7.25
C LYS A 150 8.49 11.56 -6.56
N ASP A 151 9.08 12.75 -6.54
CA ASP A 151 8.46 13.95 -5.97
C ASP A 151 7.87 14.82 -7.08
N TRP A 152 6.61 14.58 -7.40
CA TRP A 152 5.88 15.32 -8.42
C TRP A 152 5.70 16.80 -8.11
N LEU A 153 5.70 17.18 -6.82
CA LEU A 153 5.56 18.58 -6.42
C LEU A 153 6.81 19.36 -6.83
N LYS A 154 7.99 18.76 -6.66
CA LYS A 154 9.26 19.33 -7.11
C LYS A 154 9.38 19.35 -8.63
N GLU A 155 8.99 18.28 -9.31
CA GLU A 155 9.07 18.19 -10.77
C GLU A 155 8.19 19.25 -11.46
N LEU A 156 7.00 19.49 -10.92
CA LEU A 156 6.08 20.52 -11.42
C LEU A 156 6.32 21.91 -10.83
N LYS A 157 7.35 22.07 -9.98
CA LYS A 157 7.69 23.32 -9.29
C LYS A 157 6.48 23.95 -8.58
N VAL A 158 5.68 23.12 -7.91
CA VAL A 158 4.50 23.59 -7.19
C VAL A 158 4.92 24.33 -5.94
N ASP A 159 4.44 25.56 -5.79
CA ASP A 159 4.58 26.33 -4.57
C ASP A 159 3.58 25.82 -3.52
N LEU A 160 4.10 25.15 -2.50
CA LEU A 160 3.29 24.60 -1.40
C LEU A 160 2.54 25.69 -0.63
N SER A 161 3.02 26.94 -0.66
CA SER A 161 2.38 28.08 0.00
C SER A 161 1.05 28.46 -0.63
N GLN A 162 0.84 28.08 -1.89
CA GLN A 162 -0.40 28.32 -2.62
C GLN A 162 -1.42 27.18 -2.43
N LEU A 163 -0.99 26.04 -1.91
CA LEU A 163 -1.86 24.92 -1.62
C LEU A 163 -2.60 25.16 -0.30
N LYS A 164 -3.91 24.95 -0.32
CA LYS A 164 -4.79 25.07 0.84
C LYS A 164 -5.06 23.69 1.42
N GLN A 165 -4.75 23.52 2.70
CA GLN A 165 -5.18 22.34 3.44
C GLN A 165 -6.70 22.36 3.57
N GLN A 166 -7.35 21.27 3.19
CA GLN A 166 -8.73 21.01 3.51
C GLN A 166 -8.76 20.37 4.90
N ASP A 167 -8.93 21.20 5.92
CA ASP A 167 -9.28 20.73 7.25
C ASP A 167 -10.78 20.46 7.29
N LEU A 168 -11.16 19.29 7.83
CA LEU A 168 -12.55 19.07 8.19
C LEU A 168 -12.87 19.99 9.37
N PRO A 169 -14.03 20.66 9.38
CA PRO A 169 -14.51 21.30 10.59
C PRO A 169 -14.57 20.23 11.69
N SER A 170 -13.88 20.52 12.80
CA SER A 170 -13.88 19.71 14.02
C SER A 170 -15.28 19.53 14.60
#